data_AF-A0A453EZG7-F1
#
_entry.id   AF-A0A453EZG7-F1
#
_cell.length_a   1.000
_cell.length_b   1.000
_cell.length_c   1.000
_cell.angle_alpha   90.00
_cell.angle_beta   90.00
_cell.angle_gamma   90.00
#
_symmetry.space_group_name_H-M   'P 1'
#
loop_
_entity.id
_entity.type
_entity.pdbx_description
1 polymer ?
#
loop_
_entity_poly.entity_id
_entity_poly.type
_entity_poly.pdbx_seq_one_letter_code
_entity_poly.pdbx_strand_id
1 'polypeptide(L)'
;MKNNTELGSEPFDIEDLVNIGRTKGPCPYYISRELSKSVDILFAPYNYLIDPGNRRSLTGISWNNAVLIFDEAHNLESICADAASFDLLTSNLTSCITEAQECIQLCSFKRSIENSAEKQFDPENYAILKALLMALEKKIGELVIDSKELGYTKPGSYIYEFLSELNITSETSKKLIETIDSASLLLEEGNSGETKAGVKAKSTVSRLETIRDMLDIIFKGGGQNHAKYYSFHVNESSRQTSGDSLQVFGKASRTLSWWCFNPGLAMEEFLKLGVRSIILTSGTLSPLDSLAMELNLEFPVRLENPHVISQDQIWVGVVPVGPSGHPLNSSYRTRETVKYKQELGTVIVNFARIVPDGLLVFFPSYSMMDKCIDYWKNRNHEHSVDDSTIWQRMCKHKQPVIEPRQSSNFPNAIEDYAAKLRDPSTSGAIFFAVCRGKV
;
A
#
# COMPACT_ATOMS: atom_id res chain seq x y z
N MET A 1 -1.93 3.92 34.83
CA MET A 1 -0.71 3.10 34.69
C MET A 1 0.30 3.26 35.83
N LYS A 2 0.44 4.46 36.45
CA LYS A 2 1.39 4.68 37.58
C LYS A 2 1.28 3.76 38.81
N ASN A 3 0.19 3.01 38.97
CA ASN A 3 -0.05 2.14 40.14
C ASN A 3 -0.14 0.63 39.80
N ASN A 4 0.17 0.21 38.56
CA ASN A 4 0.11 -1.20 38.16
C ASN A 4 1.51 -1.68 37.75
N THR A 5 2.29 -2.13 38.73
CA THR A 5 3.71 -2.52 38.60
C THR A 5 3.96 -3.76 37.74
N GLU A 6 2.92 -4.51 37.35
CA GLU A 6 3.06 -5.70 36.51
C GLU A 6 3.01 -5.40 35.00
N LEU A 7 2.36 -4.29 34.58
CA LEU A 7 2.31 -3.90 33.17
C LEU A 7 3.69 -3.38 32.73
N GLY A 8 4.38 -4.16 31.90
CA GLY A 8 5.69 -3.83 31.33
C GLY A 8 6.83 -4.72 31.80
N SER A 9 6.57 -5.68 32.70
CA SER A 9 7.60 -6.63 33.18
C SER A 9 7.82 -7.82 32.24
N GLU A 10 6.84 -8.15 31.42
CA GLU A 10 6.88 -9.21 30.41
C GLU A 10 6.62 -8.61 29.02
N PRO A 11 7.11 -9.23 27.93
CA PRO A 11 6.74 -8.86 26.58
C PRO A 11 5.23 -9.08 26.37
N PHE A 12 4.58 -8.15 25.67
CA PHE A 12 3.16 -8.25 25.31
C PHE A 12 3.02 -8.32 23.80
N ASP A 13 2.14 -9.20 23.31
CA ASP A 13 1.69 -9.18 21.92
C ASP A 13 0.34 -8.42 21.76
N ILE A 14 -0.21 -8.45 20.54
CA ILE A 14 -1.46 -7.76 20.23
C ILE A 14 -2.64 -8.42 20.95
N GLU A 15 -2.65 -9.75 21.00
CA GLU A 15 -3.65 -10.59 21.62
C GLU A 15 -3.73 -10.34 23.13
N ASP A 16 -2.58 -10.21 23.80
CA ASP A 16 -2.47 -9.86 25.22
C ASP A 16 -3.05 -8.48 25.50
N LEU A 17 -2.71 -7.48 24.69
CA LEU A 17 -3.26 -6.13 24.83
C LEU A 17 -4.78 -6.11 24.64
N VAL A 18 -5.29 -6.90 23.68
CA VAL A 18 -6.74 -7.08 23.47
C VAL A 18 -7.39 -7.74 24.69
N ASN A 19 -6.76 -8.76 25.26
CA ASN A 19 -7.25 -9.44 26.46
C ASN A 19 -7.25 -8.52 27.69
N ILE A 20 -6.19 -7.71 27.86
CA ILE A 20 -6.13 -6.67 28.91
C ILE A 20 -7.27 -5.66 28.71
N GLY A 21 -7.52 -5.21 27.49
CA GLY A 21 -8.61 -4.28 27.23
C GLY A 21 -9.99 -4.88 27.50
N ARG A 22 -10.20 -6.17 27.18
CA ARG A 22 -11.46 -6.89 27.47
C ARG A 22 -11.68 -7.11 28.97
N THR A 23 -10.63 -7.41 29.71
CA THR A 23 -10.72 -7.78 31.15
C THR A 23 -10.65 -6.58 32.07
N LYS A 24 -9.78 -5.61 31.78
CA LYS A 24 -9.52 -4.44 32.64
C LYS A 24 -10.20 -3.16 32.16
N GLY A 25 -10.68 -3.10 30.91
CA GLY A 25 -11.48 -2.01 30.35
C GLY A 25 -10.78 -0.97 29.45
N PRO A 26 -9.46 -0.63 29.59
CA PRO A 26 -8.86 0.38 28.74
C PRO A 26 -8.68 -0.09 27.29
N CYS A 27 -8.77 0.85 26.35
CA CYS A 27 -8.65 0.55 24.93
C CYS A 27 -7.23 0.05 24.57
N PRO A 28 -7.08 -1.14 23.95
CA PRO A 28 -5.76 -1.69 23.59
C PRO A 28 -4.89 -0.75 22.76
N TYR A 29 -5.51 0.01 21.84
CA TYR A 29 -4.82 0.96 20.98
C TYR A 29 -4.16 2.12 21.77
N TYR A 30 -4.85 2.69 22.76
CA TYR A 30 -4.27 3.77 23.56
C TYR A 30 -3.25 3.24 24.58
N ILE A 31 -3.46 2.01 25.07
CA ILE A 31 -2.47 1.32 25.91
C ILE A 31 -1.18 1.12 25.14
N SER A 32 -1.22 0.58 23.92
CA SER A 32 -0.01 0.29 23.13
C SER A 32 0.79 1.57 22.84
N ARG A 33 0.12 2.67 22.50
CA ARG A 33 0.76 3.98 22.27
C ARG A 33 1.39 4.60 23.50
N GLU A 34 0.82 4.36 24.68
CA GLU A 34 1.44 4.84 25.92
C GLU A 34 2.63 3.98 26.32
N LEU A 35 2.51 2.65 26.19
CA LEU A 35 3.59 1.71 26.49
C LEU A 35 4.79 1.89 25.55
N SER A 36 4.56 2.19 24.26
CA SER A 36 5.64 2.37 23.27
C SER A 36 6.65 3.46 23.64
N LYS A 37 6.32 4.36 24.57
CA LYS A 37 7.21 5.42 25.07
C LYS A 37 8.27 4.92 26.05
N SER A 38 8.08 3.72 26.61
CA SER A 38 8.89 3.17 27.71
C SER A 38 9.37 1.74 27.43
N VAL A 39 9.34 1.27 26.18
CA VAL A 39 9.85 -0.06 25.81
C VAL A 39 11.29 0.01 25.30
N ASP A 40 12.05 -1.05 25.58
CA ASP A 40 13.39 -1.25 25.01
C ASP A 40 13.33 -1.80 23.57
N ILE A 41 12.27 -2.55 23.23
CA ILE A 41 12.05 -3.17 21.93
C ILE A 41 10.62 -2.90 21.47
N LEU A 42 10.45 -2.37 20.26
CA LEU A 42 9.16 -2.14 19.62
C LEU A 42 9.09 -2.90 18.30
N PHE A 43 8.09 -3.76 18.17
CA PHE A 43 7.72 -4.37 16.89
C PHE A 43 6.69 -3.48 16.20
N ALA A 44 7.02 -2.98 15.01
CA ALA A 44 6.13 -2.15 14.20
C ALA A 44 6.24 -2.53 12.73
N PRO A 45 5.13 -2.48 11.97
CA PRO A 45 5.19 -2.64 10.51
C PRO A 45 5.99 -1.49 9.87
N TYR A 46 6.58 -1.74 8.71
CA TYR A 46 7.49 -0.79 8.04
C TYR A 46 6.89 0.59 7.80
N ASN A 47 5.61 0.65 7.44
CA ASN A 47 4.93 1.91 7.14
C ASN A 47 4.87 2.84 8.35
N TYR A 48 4.81 2.34 9.59
CA TYR A 48 4.87 3.18 10.79
C TYR A 48 6.24 3.83 11.00
N LEU A 49 7.30 3.22 10.46
CA LEU A 49 8.65 3.75 10.55
C LEU A 49 8.98 4.66 9.37
N ILE A 50 8.61 4.29 8.14
CA ILE A 50 9.07 4.94 6.91
C ILE A 50 8.20 6.12 6.53
N ASP A 51 6.87 6.00 6.65
CA ASP A 51 5.92 7.06 6.33
C ASP A 51 5.95 8.14 7.43
N PRO A 52 6.30 9.40 7.11
CA PRO A 52 6.36 10.46 8.11
C PRO A 52 5.02 10.72 8.80
N GLY A 53 3.90 10.62 8.07
CA GLY A 53 2.55 10.77 8.60
C GLY A 53 2.24 9.73 9.68
N ASN A 54 2.49 8.45 9.39
CA ASN A 54 2.32 7.37 10.36
C ASN A 54 3.32 7.45 11.51
N ARG A 55 4.57 7.85 11.24
CA ARG A 55 5.61 8.01 12.27
C ARG A 55 5.21 9.03 13.33
N ARG A 56 4.46 10.08 12.97
CA ARG A 56 3.91 11.05 13.93
C ARG A 56 3.01 10.39 14.99
N SER A 57 2.39 9.24 14.70
CA SER A 57 1.57 8.52 15.68
C SER A 57 2.39 7.88 16.81
N LEU A 58 3.67 7.59 16.55
CA LEU A 58 4.65 7.05 17.49
C LEU A 58 5.24 8.17 18.39
N THR A 59 4.37 9.00 18.96
CA THR A 59 4.79 10.11 19.80
C THR A 59 5.51 9.62 21.06
N GLY A 60 6.70 10.18 21.31
CA GLY A 60 7.50 9.88 22.49
C GLY A 60 8.56 8.79 22.32
N ILE A 61 8.71 8.22 21.12
CA ILE A 61 9.87 7.39 20.79
C ILE A 61 11.09 8.28 20.53
N SER A 62 12.19 8.02 21.24
CA SER A 62 13.48 8.65 20.95
C SER A 62 14.18 7.92 19.80
N TRP A 63 14.28 8.58 18.65
CA TRP A 63 15.03 8.07 17.50
C TRP A 63 16.54 8.21 17.66
N ASN A 64 16.97 9.20 18.44
CA ASN A 64 18.38 9.41 18.72
C ASN A 64 18.94 8.20 19.45
N ASN A 65 20.04 7.66 18.92
CA ASN A 65 20.71 6.45 19.40
C ASN A 65 19.90 5.14 19.24
N ALA A 66 18.78 5.14 18.50
CA ALA A 66 17.99 3.94 18.24
C ALA A 66 18.67 3.00 17.23
N VAL A 67 18.34 1.71 17.30
CA VAL A 67 18.72 0.70 16.29
C VAL A 67 17.46 0.25 15.56
N LEU A 68 17.45 0.41 14.23
CA LEU A 68 16.34 -0.04 13.39
C LEU A 68 16.72 -1.35 12.71
N ILE A 69 15.84 -2.34 12.82
CA ILE A 69 15.99 -3.65 12.18
C ILE A 69 14.80 -3.84 11.23
N PHE A 70 15.09 -3.91 9.94
CA PHE A 70 14.10 -4.23 8.91
C PHE A 70 14.26 -5.69 8.53
N ASP A 71 13.30 -6.52 8.96
CA ASP A 71 13.28 -7.95 8.67
C ASP A 71 12.35 -8.30 7.51
N GLU A 72 12.81 -9.13 6.59
CA GLU A 72 12.23 -9.33 5.26
C GLU A 72 12.24 -8.07 4.36
N ALA A 73 13.37 -7.34 4.37
CA ALA A 73 13.54 -6.04 3.72
C ALA A 73 13.55 -6.03 2.18
N HIS A 74 13.11 -7.11 1.51
CA HIS A 74 13.14 -7.21 0.04
C HIS A 74 12.14 -6.27 -0.67
N ASN A 75 11.13 -5.76 0.05
CA ASN A 75 10.17 -4.74 -0.46
C ASN A 75 10.44 -3.33 0.09
N LEU A 76 11.56 -3.13 0.80
CA LEU A 76 11.84 -1.85 1.45
C LEU A 76 11.96 -0.70 0.45
N GLU A 77 12.55 -0.96 -0.72
CA GLU A 77 12.69 -0.01 -1.82
C GLU A 77 11.32 0.59 -2.22
N SER A 78 10.35 -0.25 -2.56
CA SER A 78 9.02 0.20 -2.98
C SER A 78 8.30 0.94 -1.87
N ILE A 79 8.41 0.49 -0.62
CA ILE A 79 7.75 1.13 0.52
C ILE A 79 8.33 2.52 0.78
N CYS A 80 9.64 2.70 0.63
CA CYS A 80 10.30 4.00 0.72
C CYS A 80 9.90 4.94 -0.41
N ALA A 81 9.83 4.45 -1.65
CA ALA A 81 9.36 5.24 -2.79
C ALA A 81 7.90 5.68 -2.61
N ASP A 82 7.02 4.77 -2.18
CA ASP A 82 5.61 5.04 -1.94
C ASP A 82 5.41 6.06 -0.80
N ALA A 83 6.12 5.91 0.33
CA ALA A 83 6.05 6.83 1.46
C ALA A 83 6.57 8.25 1.13
N ALA A 84 7.45 8.36 0.13
CA ALA A 84 7.95 9.64 -0.38
C ALA A 84 7.06 10.21 -1.50
N SER A 85 6.03 9.50 -1.93
CA SER A 85 5.11 9.85 -3.01
C SER A 85 3.72 10.21 -2.48
N PHE A 86 2.89 10.82 -3.31
CA PHE A 86 1.46 10.96 -2.99
C PHE A 86 0.59 10.86 -4.25
N ASP A 87 -0.65 10.41 -4.04
CA ASP A 87 -1.75 10.48 -5.00
C ASP A 87 -2.91 11.26 -4.38
N LEU A 88 -3.27 12.39 -5.01
CA LEU A 88 -4.36 13.25 -4.60
C LEU A 88 -5.56 13.04 -5.53
N LEU A 89 -6.52 12.22 -5.09
CA LEU A 89 -7.73 11.95 -5.86
C LEU A 89 -8.72 13.11 -5.72
N THR A 90 -9.58 13.28 -6.73
CA THR A 90 -10.70 14.24 -6.66
C THR A 90 -11.56 14.03 -5.39
N SER A 91 -11.78 12.77 -4.97
CA SER A 91 -12.52 12.47 -3.75
C SER A 91 -11.83 12.92 -2.46
N ASN A 92 -10.49 12.93 -2.42
CA ASN A 92 -9.76 13.48 -1.27
C ASN A 92 -10.01 14.99 -1.17
N LEU A 93 -9.87 15.71 -2.29
CA LEU A 93 -10.11 17.16 -2.36
C LEU A 93 -11.55 17.51 -1.98
N THR A 94 -12.55 16.83 -2.55
CA THR A 94 -13.96 17.05 -2.19
C THR A 94 -14.17 16.88 -0.68
N SER A 95 -13.60 15.84 -0.07
CA SER A 95 -13.74 15.61 1.36
C SER A 95 -13.02 16.67 2.21
N CYS A 96 -11.83 17.11 1.80
CA CYS A 96 -11.09 18.20 2.44
C CYS A 96 -11.86 19.53 2.37
N ILE A 97 -12.48 19.84 1.23
CA ILE A 97 -13.31 21.04 1.05
C ILE A 97 -14.51 21.01 2.01
N THR A 98 -15.13 19.83 2.19
CA THR A 98 -16.23 19.65 3.15
C THR A 98 -15.75 19.85 4.59
N GLU A 99 -14.63 19.25 4.99
CA GLU A 99 -14.09 19.43 6.35
C GLU A 99 -13.67 20.87 6.64
N ALA A 100 -13.07 21.57 5.67
CA ALA A 100 -12.76 23.00 5.81
C ALA A 100 -14.05 23.84 5.98
N GLN A 101 -15.13 23.49 5.26
CA GLN A 101 -16.43 24.14 5.42
C GLN A 101 -17.04 23.88 6.81
N GLU A 102 -16.92 22.66 7.31
CA GLU A 102 -17.37 22.28 8.65
C GLU A 102 -16.61 23.07 9.73
N CYS A 103 -15.29 23.24 9.58
CA CYS A 103 -14.48 24.07 10.48
C CYS A 103 -14.97 25.52 10.57
N ILE A 104 -15.38 26.12 9.44
CA ILE A 104 -15.97 27.48 9.42
C ILE A 104 -17.26 27.52 10.26
N GLN A 105 -18.11 26.50 10.12
CA GLN A 105 -19.38 26.41 10.84
C GLN A 105 -19.17 26.18 12.34
N LEU A 106 -18.32 25.21 12.71
CA LEU A 106 -17.98 24.93 14.11
C LEU A 106 -17.33 26.13 14.78
N CYS A 107 -16.40 26.80 14.11
CA CYS A 107 -15.71 27.96 14.67
C CYS A 107 -16.64 29.17 14.84
N SER A 108 -17.54 29.42 13.89
CA SER A 108 -18.53 30.50 14.00
C SER A 108 -19.57 30.21 15.10
N PHE A 109 -19.99 28.96 15.24
CA PHE A 109 -20.89 28.52 16.31
C PHE A 109 -20.24 28.67 17.69
N LYS A 110 -18.99 28.20 17.87
CA LYS A 110 -18.26 28.36 19.15
C LYS A 110 -18.10 29.82 19.56
N ARG A 111 -17.72 30.70 18.62
CA ARG A 111 -17.63 32.16 18.87
C ARG A 111 -18.97 32.79 19.31
N SER A 112 -20.11 32.17 18.98
CA SER A 112 -21.43 32.66 19.42
C SER A 112 -21.81 32.24 20.84
N ILE A 113 -21.21 31.16 21.36
CA ILE A 113 -21.49 30.58 22.68
C ILE A 113 -20.47 31.07 23.71
N GLU A 114 -19.21 31.06 23.32
CA GLU A 114 -18.08 31.42 24.17
C GLU A 114 -17.74 32.89 23.93
N ASN A 115 -18.16 33.78 24.84
CA ASN A 115 -17.70 35.18 24.89
C ASN A 115 -16.18 35.32 25.15
N SER A 116 -15.44 34.20 25.21
CA SER A 116 -13.99 34.16 25.27
C SER A 116 -13.41 34.25 23.86
N ALA A 117 -12.70 35.34 23.62
CA ALA A 117 -11.81 35.54 22.48
C ALA A 117 -10.56 34.63 22.58
N GLU A 118 -10.73 33.32 22.74
CA GLU A 118 -9.64 32.39 22.48
C GLU A 118 -9.37 32.43 20.98
N LYS A 119 -8.33 33.19 20.60
CA LYS A 119 -7.85 33.39 19.23
C LYS A 119 -7.31 32.09 18.58
N GLN A 120 -7.51 30.93 19.20
CA GLN A 120 -6.96 29.66 18.74
C GLN A 120 -7.56 29.25 17.39
N PHE A 121 -8.84 29.54 17.15
CA PHE A 121 -9.53 29.19 15.91
C PHE A 121 -10.00 30.43 15.15
N ASP A 122 -9.73 30.47 13.84
CA ASP A 122 -10.10 31.58 12.98
C ASP A 122 -10.91 31.14 11.74
N PRO A 123 -12.22 31.48 11.65
CA PRO A 123 -13.04 31.14 10.50
C PRO A 123 -12.50 31.70 9.18
N GLU A 124 -11.80 32.82 9.20
CA GLU A 124 -11.19 33.41 8.01
C GLU A 124 -10.08 32.52 7.45
N ASN A 125 -9.23 31.95 8.31
CA ASN A 125 -8.19 31.00 7.90
C ASN A 125 -8.79 29.74 7.26
N TYR A 126 -9.88 29.21 7.82
CA TYR A 126 -10.59 28.05 7.24
C TYR A 126 -11.30 28.37 5.93
N ALA A 127 -11.83 29.59 5.78
CA ALA A 127 -12.40 30.07 4.51
C ALA A 127 -11.33 30.19 3.42
N ILE A 128 -10.14 30.71 3.75
CA ILE A 128 -8.98 30.76 2.85
C ILE A 128 -8.55 29.33 2.47
N LEU A 129 -8.42 28.43 3.44
CA LEU A 129 -8.08 27.02 3.19
C LEU A 129 -9.07 26.38 2.22
N LYS A 130 -10.38 26.53 2.48
CA LYS A 130 -11.44 26.02 1.60
C LYS A 130 -11.31 26.59 0.18
N ALA A 131 -11.11 27.90 0.04
CA ALA A 131 -10.97 28.55 -1.26
C ALA A 131 -9.75 28.04 -2.04
N LEU A 132 -8.62 27.83 -1.36
CA LEU A 132 -7.42 27.25 -1.95
C LEU A 132 -7.63 25.80 -2.41
N LEU A 133 -8.29 24.97 -1.60
CA LEU A 133 -8.61 23.59 -1.99
C LEU A 133 -9.54 23.53 -3.22
N MET A 134 -10.54 24.42 -3.28
CA MET A 134 -11.41 24.55 -4.45
C MET A 134 -10.64 25.03 -5.70
N ALA A 135 -9.72 25.99 -5.53
CA ALA A 135 -8.87 26.49 -6.61
C ALA A 135 -7.92 25.40 -7.11
N LEU A 136 -7.36 24.58 -6.21
CA LEU A 136 -6.54 23.42 -6.54
C LEU A 136 -7.34 22.36 -7.32
N GLU A 137 -8.53 21.99 -6.84
CA GLU A 137 -9.42 21.06 -7.56
C GLU A 137 -9.74 21.57 -8.97
N LYS A 138 -10.06 22.86 -9.10
CA LYS A 138 -10.33 23.50 -10.38
C LYS A 138 -9.10 23.44 -11.30
N LYS A 139 -7.92 23.83 -10.80
CA LYS A 139 -6.68 23.86 -11.59
C LYS A 139 -6.31 22.46 -12.12
N ILE A 140 -6.44 21.42 -11.29
CA ILE A 140 -6.25 20.01 -11.73
C ILE A 140 -7.28 19.64 -12.80
N GLY A 141 -8.53 20.07 -12.64
CA GLY A 141 -9.62 19.86 -13.60
C GLY A 141 -9.47 20.58 -14.95
N GLU A 142 -8.68 21.65 -15.01
CA GLU A 142 -8.48 22.47 -16.21
C GLU A 142 -7.25 22.05 -17.04
N LEU A 143 -6.40 21.16 -16.53
CA LEU A 143 -5.26 20.64 -17.29
C LEU A 143 -5.72 19.96 -18.59
N VAL A 144 -5.05 20.26 -19.69
CA VAL A 144 -5.34 19.64 -21.00
C VAL A 144 -4.58 18.31 -21.05
N ILE A 145 -5.32 17.20 -21.13
CA ILE A 145 -4.78 15.84 -21.23
C ILE A 145 -5.00 15.34 -22.65
N ASP A 146 -3.93 15.29 -23.44
CA ASP A 146 -3.98 14.91 -24.86
C ASP A 146 -4.29 13.42 -25.07
N SER A 147 -3.82 12.57 -24.15
CA SER A 147 -4.04 11.12 -24.18
C SER A 147 -4.45 10.61 -22.81
N LYS A 148 -5.61 9.95 -22.73
CA LYS A 148 -6.09 9.32 -21.48
C LYS A 148 -5.18 8.19 -21.01
N GLU A 149 -4.49 7.52 -21.94
CA GLU A 149 -3.57 6.43 -21.61
C GLU A 149 -2.24 6.95 -21.06
N LEU A 150 -1.73 8.06 -21.59
CA LEU A 150 -0.43 8.62 -21.19
C LEU A 150 -0.53 9.67 -20.08
N GLY A 151 -1.73 10.23 -19.85
CA GLY A 151 -1.96 11.31 -18.89
C GLY A 151 -1.18 12.59 -19.24
N TYR A 152 -1.08 13.49 -18.28
CA TYR A 152 -0.27 14.71 -18.35
C TYR A 152 0.94 14.57 -17.44
N THR A 153 2.14 14.50 -18.03
CA THR A 153 3.40 14.25 -17.28
C THR A 153 4.38 15.40 -17.44
N LYS A 154 5.00 15.82 -16.34
CA LYS A 154 6.05 16.88 -16.27
C LYS A 154 7.16 16.47 -15.29
N PRO A 155 8.36 17.07 -15.38
CA PRO A 155 9.40 16.89 -14.37
C PRO A 155 8.89 17.26 -12.97
N GLY A 156 9.41 16.61 -11.92
CA GLY A 156 8.96 16.81 -10.56
C GLY A 156 9.00 18.27 -10.08
N SER A 157 9.95 19.08 -10.55
CA SER A 157 10.06 20.50 -10.22
C SER A 157 8.87 21.35 -10.68
N TYR A 158 8.07 20.88 -11.65
CA TYR A 158 6.87 21.58 -12.12
C TYR A 158 5.82 21.79 -11.02
N ILE A 159 5.83 20.95 -9.97
CA ILE A 159 4.89 21.09 -8.84
C ILE A 159 4.97 22.47 -8.18
N TYR A 160 6.16 23.08 -8.12
CA TYR A 160 6.34 24.38 -7.48
C TYR A 160 5.77 25.51 -8.33
N GLU A 161 5.96 25.45 -9.65
CA GLU A 161 5.31 26.37 -10.59
C GLU A 161 3.78 26.25 -10.47
N PHE A 162 3.29 25.01 -10.57
CA PHE A 162 1.86 24.67 -10.49
C PHE A 162 1.21 25.18 -9.19
N LEU A 163 1.86 25.00 -8.04
CA LEU A 163 1.35 25.44 -6.74
C LEU A 163 1.53 26.95 -6.50
N SER A 164 2.59 27.56 -7.05
CA SER A 164 2.85 29.00 -6.88
C SER A 164 1.77 29.88 -7.51
N GLU A 165 1.15 29.44 -8.60
CA GLU A 165 0.01 30.13 -9.20
C GLU A 165 -1.23 30.18 -8.28
N LEU A 166 -1.29 29.28 -7.30
CA LEU A 166 -2.31 29.27 -6.24
C LEU A 166 -1.82 29.96 -4.95
N ASN A 167 -0.68 30.65 -4.99
CA ASN A 167 0.02 31.22 -3.82
C ASN A 167 0.44 30.17 -2.77
N ILE A 168 0.61 28.91 -3.16
CA ILE A 168 1.14 27.85 -2.31
C ILE A 168 2.66 27.76 -2.56
N THR A 169 3.43 28.27 -1.61
CA THR A 169 4.91 28.38 -1.65
C THR A 169 5.49 27.80 -0.37
N SER A 170 6.83 27.72 -0.27
CA SER A 170 7.49 27.25 0.96
C SER A 170 7.21 28.12 2.19
N GLU A 171 6.82 29.38 1.99
CA GLU A 171 6.49 30.30 3.09
C GLU A 171 5.04 30.16 3.51
N THR A 172 4.11 30.08 2.54
CA THR A 172 2.68 29.95 2.84
C THR A 172 2.31 28.53 3.26
N SER A 173 3.05 27.51 2.83
CA SER A 173 2.82 26.12 3.22
C SER A 173 2.87 25.90 4.72
N LYS A 174 3.81 26.55 5.43
CA LYS A 174 3.91 26.46 6.91
C LYS A 174 2.63 26.95 7.60
N LYS A 175 2.12 28.10 7.17
CA LYS A 175 0.85 28.65 7.69
C LYS A 175 -0.35 27.77 7.34
N LEU A 176 -0.35 27.17 6.14
CA LEU A 176 -1.39 26.23 5.73
C LEU A 176 -1.36 24.97 6.59
N ILE A 177 -0.17 24.42 6.87
CA ILE A 177 0.01 23.27 7.77
C ILE A 177 -0.49 23.62 9.17
N GLU A 178 -0.11 24.76 9.75
CA GLU A 178 -0.61 25.21 11.06
C GLU A 178 -2.14 25.39 11.08
N THR A 179 -2.71 25.88 9.98
CA THR A 179 -4.17 26.01 9.82
C THR A 179 -4.85 24.65 9.74
N ILE A 180 -4.25 23.68 9.04
CA ILE A 180 -4.76 22.31 8.95
C ILE A 180 -4.65 21.61 10.31
N ASP A 181 -3.53 21.73 11.02
CA ASP A 181 -3.36 21.17 12.36
C ASP A 181 -4.43 21.72 13.33
N SER A 182 -4.72 23.03 13.25
CA SER A 182 -5.80 23.67 14.02
C SER A 182 -7.20 23.19 13.62
N ALA A 183 -7.43 22.97 12.32
CA ALA A 183 -8.67 22.40 11.80
C ALA A 183 -8.89 20.97 12.29
N SER A 184 -7.84 20.13 12.25
CA SER A 184 -7.87 18.75 12.77
C SER A 184 -8.28 18.74 14.25
N LEU A 185 -7.68 19.59 15.09
CA LEU A 185 -8.06 19.73 16.50
C LEU A 185 -9.52 20.18 16.68
N LEU A 186 -9.99 21.16 15.92
CA LEU A 186 -11.36 21.67 16.01
C LEU A 186 -12.39 20.59 15.64
N LEU A 187 -12.12 19.78 14.62
CA LEU A 187 -12.98 18.66 14.19
C LEU A 187 -13.01 17.54 15.24
N GLU A 188 -11.89 17.26 15.90
CA GLU A 188 -11.84 16.30 17.01
C GLU A 188 -12.68 16.77 18.19
N GLU A 189 -12.57 18.06 18.57
CA GLU A 189 -13.37 18.65 19.64
C GLU A 189 -14.88 18.67 19.30
N GLY A 190 -15.24 19.04 18.07
CA GLY A 190 -16.63 19.04 17.60
C GLY A 190 -17.30 17.68 17.70
N ASN A 191 -16.56 16.61 17.36
CA ASN A 191 -17.05 15.23 17.44
C ASN A 191 -17.25 14.74 18.89
N SER A 192 -16.55 15.34 19.87
CA SER A 192 -16.70 14.98 21.29
C SER A 192 -17.97 15.57 21.93
N GLY A 193 -18.47 16.71 21.43
CA GLY A 193 -19.59 17.46 22.00
C GLY A 193 -21.00 16.92 21.68
N GLU A 194 -21.17 16.07 20.67
CA GLU A 194 -22.48 15.57 20.22
C GLU A 194 -22.87 14.17 20.71
N THR A 195 -22.18 13.61 21.71
CA THR A 195 -22.56 12.28 22.21
C THR A 195 -23.73 12.33 23.20
N LYS A 196 -24.94 12.16 22.67
CA LYS A 196 -26.01 11.50 23.44
C LYS A 196 -25.46 10.19 23.99
N ALA A 197 -25.67 9.93 25.28
CA ALA A 197 -25.20 8.75 25.99
C ALA A 197 -25.45 7.46 25.16
N GLY A 198 -24.37 6.86 24.64
CA GLY A 198 -24.41 5.51 24.05
C GLY A 198 -23.80 5.32 22.66
N VAL A 199 -23.42 6.36 21.91
CA VAL A 199 -22.76 6.18 20.60
C VAL A 199 -21.29 6.60 20.69
N LYS A 200 -20.40 5.63 20.48
CA LYS A 200 -18.94 5.78 20.56
C LYS A 200 -18.45 6.87 19.59
N ALA A 201 -17.73 7.86 20.10
CA ALA A 201 -16.99 8.82 19.28
C ALA A 201 -16.04 8.05 18.35
N LYS A 202 -16.26 8.13 17.04
CA LYS A 202 -15.26 7.69 16.05
C LYS A 202 -14.20 8.79 16.00
N SER A 203 -13.00 8.52 16.54
CA SER A 203 -11.82 9.33 16.24
C SER A 203 -11.47 9.14 14.77
N THR A 204 -12.15 9.88 13.90
CA THR A 204 -11.90 9.84 12.47
C THR A 204 -10.73 10.79 12.25
N VAL A 205 -9.57 10.25 11.84
CA VAL A 205 -8.43 11.07 11.40
C VAL A 205 -8.94 12.06 10.36
N SER A 206 -8.65 13.35 10.54
CA SER A 206 -9.10 14.38 9.59
C SER A 206 -8.57 14.08 8.20
N ARG A 207 -9.43 14.21 7.19
CA ARG A 207 -9.05 14.00 5.80
C ARG A 207 -8.14 15.11 5.29
N LEU A 208 -8.16 16.28 5.94
CA LEU A 208 -7.22 17.39 5.70
C LEU A 208 -5.76 16.99 5.92
N GLU A 209 -5.47 15.97 6.72
CA GLU A 209 -4.11 15.43 6.88
C GLU A 209 -3.50 15.00 5.54
N THR A 210 -4.31 14.56 4.57
CA THR A 210 -3.83 14.23 3.21
C THR A 210 -3.14 15.43 2.54
N ILE A 211 -3.70 16.64 2.72
CA ILE A 211 -3.14 17.87 2.16
C ILE A 211 -1.92 18.31 2.97
N ARG A 212 -1.95 18.13 4.29
CA ARG A 212 -0.82 18.38 5.18
C ARG A 212 0.40 17.54 4.79
N ASP A 213 0.22 16.23 4.62
CA ASP A 213 1.28 15.29 4.23
C ASP A 213 1.82 15.61 2.83
N MET A 214 0.95 15.94 1.87
CA MET A 214 1.35 16.44 0.55
C MET A 214 2.27 17.67 0.66
N LEU A 215 1.89 18.66 1.48
CA LEU A 215 2.69 19.88 1.66
C LEU A 215 4.03 19.59 2.34
N ASP A 216 4.06 18.70 3.33
CA ASP A 216 5.29 18.28 4.00
C ASP A 216 6.24 17.57 3.05
N ILE A 217 5.73 16.70 2.17
CA ILE A 217 6.53 16.00 1.13
C ILE A 217 7.10 17.01 0.12
N ILE A 218 6.27 17.93 -0.38
CA ILE A 218 6.68 18.92 -1.40
C ILE A 218 7.71 19.90 -0.84
N PHE A 219 7.45 20.48 0.33
CA PHE A 219 8.28 21.55 0.89
C PHE A 219 9.30 21.03 1.92
N LYS A 220 9.59 19.72 1.91
CA LYS A 220 10.55 19.06 2.81
C LYS A 220 11.88 19.80 2.85
N GLY A 221 12.28 20.24 4.05
CA GLY A 221 13.57 20.91 4.26
C GLY A 221 13.70 22.30 3.63
N GLY A 222 12.62 22.90 3.12
CA GLY A 222 12.58 24.26 2.57
C GLY A 222 13.32 24.45 1.24
N GLY A 223 13.86 23.38 0.65
CA GLY A 223 14.53 23.39 -0.64
C GLY A 223 13.74 22.66 -1.72
N GLN A 224 14.18 22.78 -2.98
CA GLN A 224 13.55 22.11 -4.14
C GLN A 224 14.44 21.02 -4.76
N ASN A 225 15.63 20.79 -4.19
CA ASN A 225 16.67 19.93 -4.77
C ASN A 225 16.25 18.46 -4.91
N HIS A 226 15.36 17.96 -4.04
CA HIS A 226 14.86 16.60 -4.10
C HIS A 226 13.91 16.38 -5.26
N ALA A 227 13.25 17.43 -5.78
CA ALA A 227 12.24 17.32 -6.85
C ALA A 227 12.79 16.77 -8.17
N LYS A 228 14.12 16.73 -8.36
CA LYS A 228 14.76 16.06 -9.50
C LYS A 228 14.55 14.54 -9.52
N TYR A 229 14.21 13.95 -8.37
CA TYR A 229 13.90 12.53 -8.23
C TYR A 229 12.41 12.23 -8.40
N TYR A 230 11.59 13.22 -8.73
CA TYR A 230 10.14 13.10 -8.79
C TYR A 230 9.61 13.27 -10.22
N SER A 231 8.43 12.71 -10.48
CA SER A 231 7.62 13.01 -11.65
C SER A 231 6.27 13.57 -11.23
N PHE A 232 5.86 14.68 -11.85
CA PHE A 232 4.49 15.20 -11.75
C PHE A 232 3.63 14.51 -12.80
N HIS A 233 2.50 13.95 -12.38
CA HIS A 233 1.61 13.24 -13.27
C HIS A 233 0.14 13.52 -12.93
N VAL A 234 -0.70 13.71 -13.95
CA VAL A 234 -2.15 13.78 -13.80
C VAL A 234 -2.79 12.80 -14.75
N ASN A 235 -3.56 11.87 -14.21
CA ASN A 235 -4.36 10.94 -15.01
C ASN A 235 -5.85 11.28 -14.92
N GLU A 236 -6.60 10.81 -15.91
CA GLU A 236 -8.06 10.90 -15.93
C GLU A 236 -8.65 9.49 -15.91
N SER A 237 -9.43 9.20 -14.87
CA SER A 237 -10.18 7.95 -14.78
C SER A 237 -11.64 8.20 -15.17
N SER A 238 -12.14 7.46 -16.16
CA SER A 238 -13.57 7.35 -16.36
C SER A 238 -14.10 6.30 -15.38
N ARG A 239 -14.99 6.71 -14.47
CA ARG A 239 -15.80 5.73 -13.73
C ARG A 239 -16.64 4.96 -14.74
N GLN A 240 -16.27 3.73 -15.06
CA GLN A 240 -17.22 2.75 -15.57
C GLN A 240 -18.07 2.33 -14.37
N THR A 241 -19.23 2.96 -14.18
CA THR A 241 -20.27 2.40 -13.34
C THR A 241 -20.76 1.12 -14.01
N SER A 242 -20.24 -0.02 -13.55
CA SER A 242 -20.86 -1.33 -13.77
C SER A 242 -22.16 -1.37 -12.96
N GLY A 243 -23.25 -0.91 -13.57
CA GLY A 243 -24.58 -0.88 -12.97
C GLY A 243 -25.56 -0.20 -13.91
N ASP A 244 -26.58 -0.94 -14.32
CA ASP A 244 -27.63 -0.57 -15.27
C ASP A 244 -28.51 0.56 -14.70
N SER A 245 -28.08 1.81 -14.84
CA SER A 245 -28.87 3.01 -14.55
C SER A 245 -28.23 4.21 -15.24
N LEU A 246 -28.99 4.85 -16.15
CA LEU A 246 -28.81 6.18 -16.76
C LEU A 246 -27.39 6.77 -16.69
N GLN A 247 -26.73 6.86 -17.86
CA GLN A 247 -25.50 7.61 -18.06
C GLN A 247 -25.70 9.11 -17.72
N VAL A 248 -25.58 9.45 -16.45
CA VAL A 248 -25.17 10.79 -16.05
C VAL A 248 -23.70 10.89 -16.47
N PHE A 249 -23.38 11.80 -17.39
CA PHE A 249 -22.01 12.17 -17.72
C PHE A 249 -21.31 12.62 -16.43
N GLY A 250 -20.70 11.69 -15.71
CA GLY A 250 -19.96 11.97 -14.50
C GLY A 250 -18.79 12.89 -14.85
N LYS A 251 -18.63 13.98 -14.09
CA LYS A 251 -17.45 14.84 -14.15
C LYS A 251 -16.21 13.95 -14.11
N ALA A 252 -15.31 14.10 -15.09
CA ALA A 252 -14.12 13.27 -15.17
C ALA A 252 -13.31 13.39 -13.88
N SER A 253 -12.96 12.24 -13.28
CA SER A 253 -12.22 12.22 -12.01
C SER A 253 -10.73 12.17 -12.33
N ARG A 254 -10.00 13.18 -11.87
CA ARG A 254 -8.55 13.28 -12.07
C ARG A 254 -7.81 13.01 -10.77
N THR A 255 -6.65 12.40 -10.90
CA THR A 255 -5.72 12.17 -9.79
C THR A 255 -4.45 12.94 -10.07
N LEU A 256 -4.06 13.79 -9.14
CA LEU A 256 -2.75 14.43 -9.17
C LEU A 256 -1.77 13.56 -8.40
N SER A 257 -0.71 13.12 -9.07
CA SER A 257 0.31 12.24 -8.55
C SER A 257 1.67 12.93 -8.56
N TRP A 258 2.43 12.78 -7.49
CA TRP A 258 3.84 13.18 -7.43
C TRP A 258 4.65 12.00 -6.92
N TRP A 259 5.26 11.27 -7.86
CA TRP A 259 5.92 10.00 -7.58
C TRP A 259 7.43 10.18 -7.44
N CYS A 260 7.97 9.69 -6.34
CA CYS A 260 9.39 9.63 -6.06
C CYS A 260 10.00 8.36 -6.67
N PHE A 261 11.10 8.52 -7.41
CA PHE A 261 11.89 7.43 -7.99
C PHE A 261 13.24 7.23 -7.28
N ASN A 262 13.41 7.83 -6.09
CA ASN A 262 14.58 7.64 -5.26
C ASN A 262 14.17 7.28 -3.82
N PRO A 263 14.12 5.99 -3.48
CA PRO A 263 13.69 5.53 -2.16
C PRO A 263 14.64 5.97 -1.04
N GLY A 264 15.89 6.29 -1.36
CA GLY A 264 16.86 6.80 -0.39
C GLY A 264 16.44 8.08 0.33
N LEU A 265 15.56 8.90 -0.25
CA LEU A 265 15.05 10.11 0.40
C LEU A 265 14.28 9.84 1.70
N ALA A 266 13.60 8.69 1.79
CA ALA A 266 12.92 8.27 3.01
C ALA A 266 13.95 7.80 4.05
N MET A 267 14.96 7.05 3.63
CA MET A 267 15.99 6.49 4.50
C MET A 267 16.93 7.56 5.09
N GLU A 268 17.26 8.61 4.32
CA GLU A 268 18.05 9.77 4.78
C GLU A 268 17.44 10.47 6.00
N GLU A 269 16.13 10.34 6.19
CA GLU A 269 15.44 10.96 7.33
C GLU A 269 15.86 10.33 8.66
N PHE A 270 16.09 9.02 8.69
CA PHE A 270 16.58 8.33 9.89
C PHE A 270 17.97 8.81 10.31
N LEU A 271 18.83 9.15 9.35
CA LEU A 271 20.15 9.75 9.63
C LEU A 271 19.98 11.12 10.33
N LYS A 272 19.04 11.95 9.87
CA LYS A 272 18.73 13.26 10.47
C LYS A 272 18.11 13.13 11.86
N LEU A 273 17.38 12.04 12.12
CA LEU A 273 16.79 11.73 13.42
C LEU A 273 17.82 11.20 14.44
N GLY A 274 19.07 10.97 14.04
CA GLY A 274 20.13 10.48 14.92
C GLY A 274 20.06 8.98 15.20
N VAL A 275 19.44 8.20 14.32
CA VAL A 275 19.45 6.73 14.41
C VAL A 275 20.88 6.22 14.38
N ARG A 276 21.24 5.35 15.33
CA ARG A 276 22.61 4.83 15.50
C ARG A 276 22.98 3.81 14.43
N SER A 277 22.06 2.91 14.11
CA SER A 277 22.31 1.80 13.19
C SER A 277 21.03 1.37 12.49
N ILE A 278 21.15 1.05 11.21
CA ILE A 278 20.09 0.46 10.39
C ILE A 278 20.60 -0.91 9.95
N ILE A 279 19.85 -1.95 10.28
CA ILE A 279 20.16 -3.34 9.94
C ILE A 279 19.06 -3.83 9.00
N LEU A 280 19.46 -4.36 7.85
CA LEU A 280 18.56 -4.98 6.88
C LEU A 280 18.80 -6.49 6.88
N THR A 281 17.75 -7.28 7.06
CA THR A 281 17.79 -8.74 6.97
C THR A 281 16.71 -9.23 6.00
N SER A 282 17.07 -10.18 5.13
CA SER A 282 16.12 -10.98 4.36
C SER A 282 16.86 -12.09 3.63
N GLY A 283 16.18 -13.21 3.43
CA GLY A 283 16.72 -14.37 2.70
C GLY A 283 16.92 -14.15 1.19
N THR A 284 16.42 -13.03 0.65
CA THR A 284 16.39 -12.77 -0.81
C THR A 284 17.03 -11.43 -1.21
N LEU A 285 17.79 -10.79 -0.31
CA LEU A 285 18.53 -9.55 -0.64
C LEU A 285 19.74 -9.88 -1.50
N SER A 286 19.55 -9.90 -2.82
CA SER A 286 20.64 -10.01 -3.77
C SER A 286 20.25 -9.35 -5.10
N PRO A 287 21.15 -8.60 -5.76
CA PRO A 287 22.51 -8.24 -5.34
C PRO A 287 22.55 -7.10 -4.31
N LEU A 288 23.39 -7.22 -3.27
CA LEU A 288 23.49 -6.22 -2.18
C LEU A 288 24.01 -4.84 -2.63
N ASP A 289 24.83 -4.79 -3.69
CA ASP A 289 25.31 -3.53 -4.26
C ASP A 289 24.17 -2.69 -4.84
N SER A 290 23.24 -3.32 -5.58
CA SER A 290 22.09 -2.63 -6.17
C SER A 290 21.22 -2.02 -5.07
N LEU A 291 20.89 -2.83 -4.05
CA LEU A 291 20.07 -2.40 -2.92
C LEU A 291 20.69 -1.20 -2.17
N ALA A 292 22.00 -1.24 -1.92
CA ALA A 292 22.70 -0.13 -1.25
C ALA A 292 22.63 1.17 -2.07
N MET A 293 22.82 1.07 -3.40
CA MET A 293 22.73 2.22 -4.30
C MET A 293 21.32 2.80 -4.38
N GLU A 294 20.30 1.95 -4.47
CA GLU A 294 18.89 2.35 -4.51
C GLU A 294 18.47 3.10 -3.23
N LEU A 295 18.84 2.58 -2.06
CA LEU A 295 18.54 3.21 -0.77
C LEU A 295 19.39 4.45 -0.49
N ASN A 296 20.34 4.80 -1.36
CA ASN A 296 21.29 5.90 -1.16
C ASN A 296 21.96 5.86 0.23
N LEU A 297 22.26 4.64 0.73
CA LEU A 297 22.83 4.39 2.04
C LEU A 297 24.09 3.52 1.91
N GLU A 298 25.10 3.82 2.73
CA GLU A 298 26.27 2.97 2.84
C GLU A 298 26.03 1.84 3.86
N PHE A 299 26.16 0.61 3.39
CA PHE A 299 26.20 -0.59 4.23
C PHE A 299 27.63 -1.12 4.27
N PRO A 300 28.49 -0.67 5.19
CA PRO A 300 29.90 -1.09 5.25
C PRO A 300 30.05 -2.56 5.68
N VAL A 301 29.09 -3.07 6.45
CA VAL A 301 29.02 -4.48 6.83
C VAL A 301 27.98 -5.14 5.95
N ARG A 302 28.41 -6.12 5.16
CA ARG A 302 27.55 -6.91 4.28
C ARG A 302 27.91 -8.38 4.46
N LEU A 303 26.89 -9.22 4.56
CA LEU A 303 27.04 -10.65 4.75
C LEU A 303 26.07 -11.36 3.81
N GLU A 304 26.62 -12.14 2.89
CA GLU A 304 25.86 -13.07 2.03
C GLU A 304 26.36 -14.47 2.36
N ASN A 305 25.53 -15.23 3.07
CA ASN A 305 25.87 -16.59 3.46
C ASN A 305 25.47 -17.56 2.35
N PRO A 306 26.20 -18.69 2.18
CA PRO A 306 25.78 -19.74 1.27
C PRO A 306 24.42 -20.31 1.69
N HIS A 307 23.69 -20.87 0.73
CA HIS A 307 22.41 -21.52 0.96
C HIS A 307 22.55 -22.62 2.03
N VAL A 308 21.66 -22.61 3.03
CA VAL A 308 21.73 -23.55 4.18
C VAL A 308 21.33 -24.98 3.76
N ILE A 309 20.51 -25.09 2.72
CA ILE A 309 19.98 -26.37 2.23
C ILE A 309 20.90 -26.92 1.13
N SER A 310 21.16 -28.23 1.18
CA SER A 310 22.02 -28.93 0.23
C SER A 310 21.32 -29.13 -1.13
N GLN A 311 22.10 -29.26 -2.21
CA GLN A 311 21.57 -29.36 -3.59
C GLN A 311 20.68 -30.60 -3.84
N ASP A 312 20.79 -31.64 -3.02
CA ASP A 312 19.95 -32.84 -3.08
C ASP A 312 18.52 -32.60 -2.56
N GLN A 313 18.30 -31.55 -1.77
CA GLN A 313 17.00 -31.25 -1.18
C GLN A 313 16.18 -30.25 -2.02
N ILE A 314 16.82 -29.52 -2.95
CA ILE A 314 16.17 -28.55 -3.83
C ILE A 314 16.71 -28.67 -5.25
N TRP A 315 15.82 -28.88 -6.20
CA TRP A 315 16.14 -28.79 -7.62
C TRP A 315 15.54 -27.50 -8.21
N VAL A 316 16.40 -26.72 -8.86
CA VAL A 316 16.01 -25.52 -9.61
C VAL A 316 16.35 -25.75 -11.08
N GLY A 317 15.39 -25.55 -11.98
CA GLY A 317 15.60 -25.70 -13.40
C GLY A 317 14.67 -24.85 -14.24
N VAL A 318 15.12 -24.55 -15.46
CA VAL A 318 14.35 -23.82 -16.47
C VAL A 318 13.81 -24.83 -17.48
N VAL A 319 12.51 -24.77 -17.75
CA VAL A 319 11.86 -25.55 -18.82
C VAL A 319 11.67 -24.62 -20.03
N PRO A 320 12.55 -24.64 -21.04
CA PRO A 320 12.53 -23.65 -22.13
C PRO A 320 11.50 -23.99 -23.23
N VAL A 321 11.10 -25.25 -23.35
CA VAL A 321 10.21 -25.74 -24.41
C VAL A 321 9.18 -26.71 -23.86
N GLY A 322 8.00 -26.74 -24.47
CA GLY A 322 6.97 -27.73 -24.17
C GLY A 322 7.15 -29.04 -24.93
N PRO A 323 6.27 -30.04 -24.73
CA PRO A 323 6.39 -31.38 -25.30
C PRO A 323 6.45 -31.46 -26.83
N SER A 324 5.93 -30.47 -27.57
CA SER A 324 6.08 -30.42 -29.04
C SER A 324 7.37 -29.71 -29.52
N GLY A 325 8.23 -29.30 -28.58
CA GLY A 325 9.43 -28.50 -28.87
C GLY A 325 9.14 -27.00 -29.06
N HIS A 326 7.91 -26.55 -28.79
CA HIS A 326 7.58 -25.13 -28.89
C HIS A 326 8.15 -24.33 -27.71
N PRO A 327 8.75 -23.15 -27.95
CA PRO A 327 9.28 -22.31 -26.87
C PRO A 327 8.19 -21.85 -25.88
N LEU A 328 8.48 -22.00 -24.58
CA LEU A 328 7.65 -21.47 -23.51
C LEU A 328 8.08 -20.02 -23.24
N ASN A 329 7.50 -19.09 -24.01
CA ASN A 329 7.78 -17.66 -23.89
C ASN A 329 6.49 -16.89 -23.56
N SER A 330 6.44 -16.29 -22.37
CA SER A 330 5.30 -15.51 -21.87
C SER A 330 5.34 -14.01 -22.24
N SER A 331 6.15 -13.60 -23.21
CA SER A 331 6.21 -12.21 -23.67
C SER A 331 4.87 -11.71 -24.21
N TYR A 332 4.67 -10.38 -24.26
CA TYR A 332 3.47 -9.75 -24.83
C TYR A 332 3.10 -10.30 -26.22
N ARG A 333 4.10 -10.60 -27.06
CA ARG A 333 3.93 -11.08 -28.43
C ARG A 333 3.39 -12.51 -28.50
N THR A 334 3.71 -13.36 -27.53
CA THR A 334 3.52 -14.83 -27.61
C THR A 334 2.49 -15.35 -26.62
N ARG A 335 2.30 -14.68 -25.48
CA ARG A 335 1.42 -15.14 -24.39
C ARG A 335 -0.04 -15.34 -24.77
N GLU A 336 -0.51 -14.65 -25.81
CA GLU A 336 -1.90 -14.78 -26.28
C GLU A 336 -2.10 -15.92 -27.30
N THR A 337 -1.00 -16.47 -27.83
CA THR A 337 -1.08 -17.50 -28.87
C THR A 337 -1.67 -18.81 -28.34
N VAL A 338 -2.44 -19.49 -29.19
CA VAL A 338 -3.06 -20.79 -28.88
C VAL A 338 -1.99 -21.83 -28.54
N LYS A 339 -0.92 -21.87 -29.32
CA LYS A 339 0.17 -22.83 -29.14
C LYS A 339 0.87 -22.68 -27.80
N TYR A 340 1.13 -21.44 -27.35
CA TYR A 340 1.70 -21.19 -26.02
C TYR A 340 0.79 -21.73 -24.89
N LYS A 341 -0.51 -21.41 -24.94
CA LYS A 341 -1.49 -21.85 -23.92
C LYS A 341 -1.59 -23.37 -23.89
N GLN A 342 -1.61 -24.04 -25.05
CA GLN A 342 -1.64 -25.49 -25.17
C GLN A 342 -0.39 -26.16 -24.57
N GLU A 343 0.80 -25.66 -24.92
CA GLU A 343 2.07 -26.24 -24.47
C GLU A 343 2.25 -26.06 -22.97
N LEU A 344 1.96 -24.87 -22.43
CA LEU A 344 2.01 -24.60 -20.99
C LEU A 344 1.08 -25.55 -20.23
N GLY A 345 -0.16 -25.74 -20.70
CA GLY A 345 -1.10 -26.65 -20.08
C GLY A 345 -0.61 -28.10 -20.10
N THR A 346 -0.04 -28.54 -21.22
CA THR A 346 0.49 -29.91 -21.36
C THR A 346 1.71 -30.15 -20.46
N VAL A 347 2.58 -29.15 -20.30
CA VAL A 347 3.70 -29.19 -19.33
C VAL A 347 3.18 -29.38 -17.91
N ILE A 348 2.16 -28.61 -17.51
CA ILE A 348 1.56 -28.70 -16.17
C ILE A 348 0.90 -30.08 -15.96
N VAL A 349 0.23 -30.64 -16.96
CA VAL A 349 -0.29 -32.03 -16.90
C VAL A 349 0.82 -33.03 -16.62
N ASN A 350 1.96 -32.90 -17.31
CA ASN A 350 3.11 -33.80 -17.12
C ASN A 350 3.70 -33.67 -15.71
N PHE A 351 3.82 -32.45 -15.18
CA PHE A 351 4.24 -32.24 -13.79
C PHE A 351 3.23 -32.79 -12.78
N ALA A 352 1.93 -32.53 -12.97
CA ALA A 352 0.87 -33.02 -12.10
C ALA A 352 0.87 -34.55 -11.99
N ARG A 353 1.32 -35.27 -13.02
CA ARG A 353 1.45 -36.74 -13.03
C ARG A 353 2.58 -37.26 -12.14
N ILE A 354 3.68 -36.53 -12.01
CA ILE A 354 4.92 -37.04 -11.40
C ILE A 354 5.23 -36.40 -10.05
N VAL A 355 4.77 -35.18 -9.80
CA VAL A 355 5.00 -34.48 -8.54
C VAL A 355 4.01 -35.03 -7.50
N PRO A 356 4.48 -35.58 -6.36
CA PRO A 356 3.58 -36.07 -5.31
C PRO A 356 2.83 -34.90 -4.65
N ASP A 357 1.69 -35.19 -4.05
CA ASP A 357 0.93 -34.26 -3.19
C ASP A 357 0.59 -32.91 -3.86
N GLY A 358 1.36 -31.86 -3.60
CA GLY A 358 1.04 -30.50 -4.01
C GLY A 358 1.80 -29.99 -5.24
N LEU A 359 1.13 -29.23 -6.10
CA LEU A 359 1.77 -28.36 -7.09
C LEU A 359 1.30 -26.92 -6.92
N LEU A 360 2.23 -25.97 -6.85
CA LEU A 360 1.94 -24.54 -6.86
C LEU A 360 2.35 -23.96 -8.23
N VAL A 361 1.42 -23.28 -8.90
CA VAL A 361 1.65 -22.70 -10.24
C VAL A 361 1.34 -21.21 -10.20
N PHE A 362 2.38 -20.39 -10.34
CA PHE A 362 2.25 -18.94 -10.31
C PHE A 362 2.22 -18.34 -11.72
N PHE A 363 1.26 -17.44 -11.96
CA PHE A 363 1.13 -16.66 -13.18
C PHE A 363 1.53 -15.20 -12.95
N PRO A 364 1.96 -14.47 -13.99
CA PRO A 364 2.33 -13.06 -13.84
C PRO A 364 1.15 -12.11 -13.59
N SER A 365 -0.10 -12.55 -13.85
CA SER A 365 -1.31 -11.74 -13.60
C SER A 365 -2.57 -12.60 -13.60
N TYR A 366 -3.64 -12.13 -12.93
CA TYR A 366 -4.96 -12.77 -13.00
C TYR A 366 -5.50 -12.88 -14.43
N SER A 367 -5.31 -11.84 -15.25
CA SER A 367 -5.77 -11.87 -16.65
C SER A 367 -5.12 -13.00 -17.45
N MET A 368 -3.83 -13.24 -17.24
CA MET A 368 -3.12 -14.31 -17.92
C MET A 368 -3.54 -15.70 -17.41
N MET A 369 -3.70 -15.84 -16.09
CA MET A 369 -4.19 -17.07 -15.47
C MET A 369 -5.58 -17.44 -16.02
N ASP A 370 -6.53 -16.51 -15.98
CA ASP A 370 -7.91 -16.73 -16.42
C ASP A 370 -7.95 -17.16 -17.89
N LYS A 371 -7.24 -16.44 -18.77
CA LYS A 371 -7.17 -16.79 -20.20
C LYS A 371 -6.57 -18.18 -20.46
N CYS A 372 -5.60 -18.61 -19.66
CA CYS A 372 -5.02 -19.95 -19.80
C CYS A 372 -6.00 -21.02 -19.30
N ILE A 373 -6.60 -20.81 -18.12
CA ILE A 373 -7.56 -21.75 -17.53
C ILE A 373 -8.81 -21.88 -18.41
N ASP A 374 -9.34 -20.77 -18.93
CA ASP A 374 -10.48 -20.77 -19.85
C ASP A 374 -10.16 -21.56 -21.12
N TYR A 375 -8.96 -21.35 -21.68
CA TYR A 375 -8.50 -22.12 -22.83
C TYR A 375 -8.40 -23.62 -22.51
N TRP A 376 -7.87 -24.01 -21.34
CA TRP A 376 -7.73 -25.43 -20.95
C TRP A 376 -9.06 -26.12 -20.64
N LYS A 377 -10.10 -25.37 -20.27
CA LYS A 377 -11.45 -25.88 -20.03
C LYS A 377 -12.25 -26.08 -21.32
N ASN A 378 -11.90 -25.38 -22.40
CA ASN A 378 -12.64 -25.40 -23.65
C ASN A 378 -12.29 -26.60 -24.53
N ARG A 379 -13.31 -27.38 -24.94
CA ARG A 379 -13.19 -28.53 -25.86
C ARG A 379 -12.90 -28.15 -27.32
N ASN A 380 -13.22 -26.93 -27.73
CA ASN A 380 -13.29 -26.55 -29.15
C ASN A 380 -11.93 -26.33 -29.84
N HIS A 381 -10.82 -26.56 -29.14
CA HIS A 381 -9.47 -26.20 -29.62
C HIS A 381 -8.55 -27.39 -29.88
N GLU A 382 -8.99 -28.62 -29.60
CA GLU A 382 -8.22 -29.82 -29.87
C GLU A 382 -8.82 -30.58 -31.05
N HIS A 383 -8.01 -30.81 -32.10
CA HIS A 383 -8.24 -31.90 -33.07
C HIS A 383 -7.73 -33.25 -32.51
N SER A 384 -7.76 -33.43 -31.18
CA SER A 384 -7.28 -34.64 -30.53
C SER A 384 -8.33 -35.76 -30.61
N VAL A 385 -7.83 -36.98 -30.77
CA VAL A 385 -8.60 -38.24 -30.70
C VAL A 385 -9.11 -38.51 -29.28
N ASP A 386 -8.57 -37.80 -28.28
CA ASP A 386 -8.90 -37.94 -26.87
C ASP A 386 -10.08 -37.02 -26.50
N ASP A 387 -11.08 -37.57 -25.82
CA ASP A 387 -12.35 -36.91 -25.49
C ASP A 387 -12.21 -35.91 -24.31
N SER A 388 -11.02 -35.83 -23.71
CA SER A 388 -10.78 -35.08 -22.47
C SER A 388 -9.99 -33.79 -22.68
N THR A 389 -10.45 -32.69 -22.10
CA THR A 389 -9.74 -31.40 -22.18
C THR A 389 -8.44 -31.41 -21.37
N ILE A 390 -7.53 -30.48 -21.69
CA ILE A 390 -6.30 -30.26 -20.89
C ILE A 390 -6.64 -30.12 -19.40
N TRP A 391 -7.68 -29.35 -19.06
CA TRP A 391 -8.11 -29.18 -17.67
C TRP A 391 -8.56 -30.50 -17.03
N GLN A 392 -9.35 -31.31 -17.75
CA GLN A 392 -9.78 -32.63 -17.24
C GLN A 392 -8.58 -33.57 -17.04
N ARG A 393 -7.58 -33.52 -17.93
CA ARG A 393 -6.33 -34.27 -17.78
C ARG A 393 -5.54 -33.82 -16.56
N MET A 394 -5.51 -32.52 -16.23
CA MET A 394 -4.93 -32.03 -14.97
C MET A 394 -5.71 -32.56 -13.76
N CYS A 395 -7.03 -32.40 -13.76
CA CYS A 395 -7.92 -32.81 -12.66
C CYS A 395 -7.89 -34.31 -12.36
N LYS A 396 -7.56 -35.15 -13.36
CA LYS A 396 -7.35 -36.58 -13.17
C LYS A 396 -6.18 -36.87 -12.22
N HIS A 397 -5.19 -35.98 -12.16
CA HIS A 397 -3.99 -36.14 -11.35
C HIS A 397 -4.00 -35.25 -10.11
N LYS A 398 -4.49 -34.00 -10.20
CA LYS A 398 -4.50 -33.10 -9.04
C LYS A 398 -5.78 -32.27 -8.99
N GLN A 399 -6.37 -32.18 -7.80
CA GLN A 399 -7.57 -31.37 -7.59
C GLN A 399 -7.21 -29.87 -7.64
N PRO A 400 -7.87 -29.07 -8.50
CA PRO A 400 -7.50 -27.67 -8.67
C PRO A 400 -8.08 -26.77 -7.59
N VAL A 401 -7.30 -25.74 -7.23
CA VAL A 401 -7.69 -24.57 -6.45
C VAL A 401 -7.19 -23.34 -7.20
N ILE A 402 -8.01 -22.30 -7.30
CA ILE A 402 -7.68 -21.07 -8.01
C ILE A 402 -7.73 -19.92 -7.01
N GLU A 403 -6.68 -19.10 -7.01
CA GLU A 403 -6.60 -17.93 -6.15
C GLU A 403 -7.78 -16.96 -6.40
N PRO A 404 -8.55 -16.59 -5.36
CA PRO A 404 -9.64 -15.66 -5.50
C PRO A 404 -9.16 -14.21 -5.63
N ARG A 405 -9.80 -13.45 -6.53
CA ARG A 405 -9.55 -12.01 -6.70
C ARG A 405 -9.88 -11.17 -5.46
N GLN A 406 -10.80 -11.63 -4.60
CA GLN A 406 -11.20 -10.94 -3.36
C GLN A 406 -10.45 -11.47 -2.14
N SER A 407 -9.90 -10.59 -1.31
CA SER A 407 -9.00 -10.98 -0.20
C SER A 407 -9.74 -11.70 0.92
N SER A 408 -11.02 -11.39 1.10
CA SER A 408 -11.91 -12.06 2.06
C SER A 408 -12.04 -13.57 1.80
N ASN A 409 -11.87 -14.01 0.55
CA ASN A 409 -12.09 -15.40 0.16
C ASN A 409 -10.79 -16.20 0.16
N PHE A 410 -9.64 -15.53 0.37
CA PHE A 410 -8.33 -16.16 0.31
C PHE A 410 -8.12 -17.24 1.39
N PRO A 411 -8.50 -17.02 2.68
CA PRO A 411 -8.40 -18.06 3.71
C PRO A 411 -9.14 -19.34 3.32
N ASN A 412 -10.34 -19.22 2.75
CA ASN A 412 -11.14 -20.37 2.31
C ASN A 412 -10.44 -21.16 1.20
N ALA A 413 -9.71 -20.49 0.30
CA ALA A 413 -8.96 -21.16 -0.76
C ALA A 413 -7.75 -21.95 -0.21
N ILE A 414 -7.08 -21.41 0.81
CA ILE A 414 -5.99 -22.11 1.52
C ILE A 414 -6.53 -23.32 2.29
N GLU A 415 -7.67 -23.17 2.97
CA GLU A 415 -8.33 -24.28 3.66
C GLU A 415 -8.77 -25.37 2.68
N ASP A 416 -9.35 -25.01 1.53
CA ASP A 416 -9.71 -25.94 0.45
C ASP A 416 -8.48 -26.67 -0.08
N TYR A 417 -7.38 -25.97 -0.36
CA TYR A 417 -6.12 -26.59 -0.78
C TYR A 417 -5.57 -27.57 0.24
N ALA A 418 -5.53 -27.17 1.52
CA ALA A 418 -5.05 -28.03 2.60
C ALA A 418 -5.96 -29.25 2.81
N ALA A 419 -7.27 -29.10 2.64
CA ALA A 419 -8.22 -30.22 2.69
C ALA A 419 -7.98 -31.22 1.56
N LYS A 420 -7.80 -30.72 0.32
CA LYS A 420 -7.52 -31.55 -0.87
C LYS A 420 -6.18 -32.27 -0.78
N LEU A 421 -5.16 -31.65 -0.18
CA LEU A 421 -3.87 -32.32 0.10
C LEU A 421 -3.99 -33.47 1.10
N ARG A 422 -4.94 -33.41 2.04
CA ARG A 422 -5.19 -34.47 3.02
C ARG A 422 -6.11 -35.58 2.52
N ASP A 423 -6.70 -35.44 1.33
CA ASP A 423 -7.62 -36.42 0.77
C ASP A 423 -6.84 -37.62 0.17
N PRO A 424 -6.89 -38.80 0.81
CA PRO A 424 -6.15 -39.97 0.34
C PRO A 424 -6.73 -40.58 -0.94
N SER A 425 -7.91 -40.13 -1.39
CA SER A 425 -8.53 -40.60 -2.62
C SER A 425 -7.94 -39.95 -3.88
N THR A 426 -7.08 -38.94 -3.71
CA THR A 426 -6.46 -38.21 -4.82
C THR A 426 -4.93 -38.22 -4.73
N SER A 427 -4.24 -37.99 -5.84
CA SER A 427 -2.79 -37.76 -5.87
C SER A 427 -2.40 -36.32 -5.46
N GLY A 428 -3.30 -35.63 -4.76
CA GLY A 428 -3.13 -34.31 -4.18
C GLY A 428 -3.72 -33.16 -5.00
N ALA A 429 -3.18 -31.96 -4.81
CA ALA A 429 -3.84 -30.71 -5.23
C ALA A 429 -2.91 -29.78 -6.02
N ILE A 430 -3.49 -29.00 -6.92
CA ILE A 430 -2.80 -27.95 -7.68
C ILE A 430 -3.40 -26.58 -7.34
N PHE A 431 -2.56 -25.65 -6.91
CA PHE A 431 -2.98 -24.28 -6.61
C PHE A 431 -2.47 -23.34 -7.70
N PHE A 432 -3.39 -22.69 -8.40
CA PHE A 432 -3.08 -21.65 -9.39
C PHE A 432 -3.15 -20.28 -8.72
N ALA A 433 -2.00 -19.60 -8.69
CA ALA A 433 -1.80 -18.32 -8.03
C ALA A 433 -1.22 -17.27 -8.97
N VAL A 434 -1.14 -16.03 -8.50
CA VAL A 434 -0.52 -14.91 -9.22
C VAL A 434 0.73 -14.45 -8.45
N CYS A 435 1.84 -14.22 -9.15
CA CYS A 435 3.03 -13.59 -8.58
C CYS A 435 2.67 -12.20 -8.05
N ARG A 436 3.11 -11.87 -6.83
CA ARG A 436 2.67 -10.64 -6.12
C ARG A 436 1.15 -10.58 -5.87
N GLY A 437 0.48 -11.72 -5.95
CA GLY A 437 -0.88 -11.93 -5.48
C GLY A 437 -0.91 -12.08 -3.96
N LYS A 438 -1.88 -12.80 -3.43
CA LYS A 438 -2.11 -12.90 -1.98
C LYS A 438 -1.47 -14.12 -1.32
N VAL A 439 -0.94 -15.04 -2.13
CA VAL A 439 -0.27 -16.29 -1.72
C VAL A 439 1.13 -16.02 -1.22
#